data_AF-A0A373GEX4-F1
#
_entry.id   AF-A0A373GEX4-F1
#
_cell.length_a   1.000
_cell.length_b   1.000
_cell.length_c   1.000
_cell.angle_alpha   90.00
_cell.angle_beta   90.00
_cell.angle_gamma   90.00
#
_symmetry.space_group_name_H-M   'P 1'
#
loop_
_entity.id
_entity.type
_entity.pdbx_description
1 polymer ?
#
loop_
_entity_poly.entity_id
_entity_poly.type
_entity_poly.pdbx_seq_one_letter_code
_entity_poly.pdbx_strand_id
1 'polypeptide(L)'
;MKDILNFIIILSMSLLLASCGDDKDGINQPDPITGLTTEVFEESISLSWDVPNGEVKKYVIVYNPGDGLIDIVDPAITKYSIEKLKPGTDYEIDLYWVNNANVRSLASTVNVTIPQKEGVIEHIYVGDLLLPNQKAIDNLQLKYTSVTGKLRIGNGTSGSDITDVSMLANITEVGTNLEVDGNSLLGNLDFLKNLKKIGGNFWLRNNPMLTSITGLKNLSEIKTNLYIMGNPSLTNLNGLEGLTAVKLINIGIRSGNKSDKGNEKLTDLSALKPILTSLPTVSYHCEGNAYNPSVDDILNDRGSDSK
;
A
#
# COMPACT_ATOMS: atom_id res chain seq x y z
N MET A 1 33.64 -28.05 2.04
CA MET A 1 33.89 -26.68 2.56
C MET A 1 35.19 -26.07 2.03
N LYS A 2 36.19 -26.86 1.57
CA LYS A 2 37.40 -26.33 0.89
C LYS A 2 37.19 -25.98 -0.60
N ASP A 3 36.17 -26.53 -1.26
CA ASP A 3 35.94 -26.29 -2.69
C ASP A 3 35.11 -25.04 -3.02
N ILE A 4 34.48 -24.40 -2.02
CA ILE A 4 33.74 -23.13 -2.20
C ILE A 4 34.67 -21.92 -2.01
N LEU A 5 35.76 -22.08 -1.25
CA LEU A 5 36.69 -20.98 -0.96
C LEU A 5 37.64 -20.65 -2.12
N ASN A 6 37.91 -21.60 -3.03
CA ASN A 6 38.76 -21.35 -4.20
C ASN A 6 38.05 -20.65 -5.37
N PHE A 7 36.73 -20.43 -5.26
CA PHE A 7 35.95 -19.74 -6.30
C PHE A 7 35.83 -18.23 -6.07
N ILE A 8 36.27 -17.72 -4.91
CA ILE A 8 36.08 -16.32 -4.48
C ILE A 8 37.32 -15.44 -4.76
N ILE A 9 38.46 -16.01 -5.19
CA ILE A 9 39.72 -15.25 -5.35
C ILE A 9 39.91 -14.64 -6.76
N ILE A 10 38.96 -14.78 -7.70
CA ILE A 10 39.09 -14.21 -9.06
C ILE A 10 38.03 -13.14 -9.32
N LEU A 11 37.94 -12.13 -8.45
CA LEU A 11 37.10 -10.95 -8.74
C LEU A 11 37.72 -9.59 -8.40
N SER A 12 39.03 -9.53 -8.12
CA SER A 12 39.74 -8.25 -8.01
C SER A 12 40.99 -8.22 -8.88
N MET A 13 40.81 -8.09 -10.18
CA MET A 13 41.78 -7.39 -11.02
C MET A 13 41.13 -7.05 -12.36
N SER A 14 40.87 -5.77 -12.55
CA SER A 14 40.86 -5.14 -13.85
C SER A 14 42.22 -5.42 -14.52
N LEU A 15 42.28 -6.46 -15.35
CA LEU A 15 43.36 -6.62 -16.31
C LEU A 15 42.83 -7.20 -17.62
N LEU A 16 42.92 -6.33 -18.61
CA LEU A 16 42.95 -6.58 -20.03
C LEU A 16 43.76 -7.86 -20.38
N LEU A 17 43.12 -9.01 -20.45
CA LEU A 17 43.64 -10.19 -21.16
C LEU A 17 42.47 -10.91 -21.83
N ALA A 18 42.03 -10.36 -22.96
CA ALA A 18 41.53 -11.18 -24.04
C ALA A 18 42.71 -12.00 -24.57
N SER A 19 43.05 -13.08 -23.87
CA SER A 19 43.67 -14.21 -24.55
C SER A 19 42.56 -14.87 -25.34
N CYS A 20 42.42 -14.49 -26.61
CA CYS A 20 41.88 -15.42 -27.58
C CYS A 20 42.84 -16.62 -27.56
N GLY A 21 42.51 -17.62 -26.75
CA GLY A 21 43.23 -18.87 -26.74
C GLY A 21 42.96 -19.55 -28.07
N ASP A 22 43.96 -19.50 -28.96
CA ASP A 22 44.14 -20.51 -29.99
C ASP A 22 44.21 -21.87 -29.30
N ASP A 23 43.06 -22.50 -29.02
CA ASP A 23 43.02 -23.88 -28.56
C ASP A 23 42.45 -24.81 -29.64
N LYS A 24 43.36 -25.71 -30.01
CA LYS A 24 43.39 -26.70 -31.06
C LYS A 24 42.41 -27.86 -30.84
N ASP A 25 41.15 -27.57 -30.51
CA ASP A 25 40.12 -28.59 -30.26
C ASP A 25 38.82 -28.36 -31.04
N GLY A 26 38.81 -27.63 -32.15
CA GLY A 26 37.74 -27.71 -33.18
C GLY A 26 36.27 -27.45 -32.74
N ILE A 27 36.01 -27.07 -31.49
CA ILE A 27 34.69 -26.68 -31.00
C ILE A 27 34.62 -25.16 -31.12
N ASN A 28 33.86 -24.69 -32.10
CA ASN A 28 33.55 -23.28 -32.24
C ASN A 28 32.84 -22.81 -30.94
N GLN A 29 33.45 -21.88 -30.22
CA GLN A 29 32.86 -21.33 -28.99
C GLN A 29 31.60 -20.53 -29.35
N PRO A 30 30.63 -20.42 -28.42
CA PRO A 30 29.46 -19.60 -28.66
C PRO A 30 29.83 -18.14 -28.91
N ASP A 31 29.07 -17.46 -29.75
CA ASP A 31 29.22 -16.02 -29.95
C ASP A 31 29.03 -15.25 -28.62
N PRO A 32 29.58 -14.03 -28.47
CA PRO A 32 29.25 -13.16 -27.35
C PRO A 32 27.74 -12.88 -27.26
N ILE A 33 27.26 -12.60 -26.05
CA ILE A 33 25.83 -12.31 -25.81
C ILE A 33 25.46 -10.97 -26.46
N THR A 34 24.40 -10.97 -27.26
CA THR A 34 23.81 -9.79 -27.89
C THR A 34 22.36 -9.59 -27.43
N GLY A 35 21.77 -8.44 -27.77
CA GLY A 35 20.35 -8.17 -27.51
C GLY A 35 19.97 -8.03 -26.03
N LEU A 36 20.94 -7.77 -25.14
CA LEU A 36 20.65 -7.55 -23.73
C LEU A 36 19.76 -6.31 -23.55
N THR A 37 18.55 -6.53 -23.05
CA THR A 37 17.55 -5.53 -22.75
C THR A 37 17.09 -5.64 -21.31
N THR A 38 16.63 -4.53 -20.75
CA THR A 38 16.22 -4.44 -19.35
C THR A 38 14.88 -3.73 -19.21
N GLU A 39 14.00 -4.27 -18.37
CA GLU A 39 12.80 -3.60 -17.87
C GLU A 39 12.94 -3.44 -16.35
N VAL A 40 12.77 -2.21 -15.84
CA VAL A 40 13.08 -1.87 -14.45
C VAL A 40 11.79 -1.66 -13.64
N PHE A 41 11.74 -2.25 -12.45
CA PHE A 41 10.66 -2.13 -11.47
C PHE A 41 11.19 -1.57 -10.14
N GLU A 42 10.30 -1.32 -9.17
CA GLU A 42 10.61 -0.65 -7.90
C GLU A 42 11.65 -1.38 -7.04
N GLU A 43 11.67 -2.72 -7.07
CA GLU A 43 12.60 -3.56 -6.30
C GLU A 43 13.13 -4.74 -7.15
N SER A 44 13.02 -4.67 -8.48
CA SER A 44 13.46 -5.73 -9.38
C SER A 44 13.79 -5.25 -10.80
N ILE A 45 14.52 -6.09 -11.54
CA ILE A 45 14.88 -5.86 -12.94
C ILE A 45 14.61 -7.13 -13.72
N SER A 46 13.88 -7.02 -14.83
CA SER A 46 13.78 -8.10 -15.81
C SER A 46 14.82 -7.90 -16.92
N LEU A 47 15.67 -8.90 -17.12
CA LEU A 47 16.65 -8.99 -18.19
C LEU A 47 16.14 -9.90 -19.30
N SER A 48 16.46 -9.58 -20.56
CA SER A 48 16.30 -10.51 -21.69
C SER A 48 17.44 -10.36 -22.67
N TRP A 49 17.89 -11.46 -23.29
CA TRP A 49 19.01 -11.48 -24.24
C TRP A 49 18.79 -12.49 -25.37
N ASP A 50 19.55 -12.37 -26.46
CA ASP A 50 19.48 -13.32 -27.57
C ASP A 50 20.23 -14.61 -27.24
N VAL A 51 19.75 -15.75 -27.76
CA VAL A 51 20.48 -17.02 -27.68
C VAL A 51 21.78 -16.91 -28.49
N PRO A 52 22.97 -17.09 -27.88
CA PRO A 52 24.22 -17.11 -28.62
C PRO A 52 24.28 -18.27 -29.63
N ASN A 53 24.92 -18.04 -30.76
CA ASN A 53 25.15 -19.10 -31.74
C ASN A 53 26.28 -20.02 -31.24
N GLY A 54 25.90 -21.15 -30.66
CA GLY A 54 26.81 -22.16 -30.10
C GLY A 54 26.26 -22.74 -28.79
N GLU A 55 26.87 -23.82 -28.30
CA GLU A 55 26.41 -24.46 -27.07
C GLU A 55 26.89 -23.71 -25.82
N VAL A 56 25.97 -23.10 -25.08
CA VAL A 56 26.21 -22.48 -23.77
C VAL A 56 25.91 -23.48 -22.65
N LYS A 57 26.78 -23.58 -21.64
CA LYS A 57 26.56 -24.43 -20.46
C LYS A 57 25.87 -23.72 -19.29
N LYS A 58 26.11 -22.41 -19.12
CA LYS A 58 25.43 -21.56 -18.13
C LYS A 58 25.67 -20.09 -18.44
N TYR A 59 24.73 -19.27 -18.02
CA TYR A 59 24.92 -17.83 -17.92
C TYR A 59 25.28 -17.44 -16.48
N VAL A 60 26.08 -16.40 -16.35
CA VAL A 60 26.46 -15.79 -15.09
C VAL A 60 26.06 -14.33 -15.17
N ILE A 61 25.22 -13.90 -14.24
CA ILE A 61 24.79 -12.51 -14.07
C ILE A 61 25.46 -12.00 -12.80
N VAL A 62 26.21 -10.91 -12.92
CA VAL A 62 26.85 -10.23 -11.80
C VAL A 62 26.23 -8.85 -11.66
N TYR A 63 25.72 -8.50 -10.48
CA TYR A 63 25.04 -7.20 -10.26
C TYR A 63 25.40 -6.55 -8.92
N ASN A 64 25.57 -5.22 -8.98
CA ASN A 64 26.35 -4.42 -8.02
C ASN A 64 25.60 -3.18 -7.52
N PRO A 65 25.90 -2.67 -6.31
CA PRO A 65 27.11 -1.87 -6.12
C PRO A 65 28.31 -2.64 -5.51
N GLY A 66 29.47 -2.69 -6.21
CA GLY A 66 30.73 -3.41 -5.86
C GLY A 66 30.75 -4.92 -6.17
N ASP A 67 31.88 -5.65 -6.06
CA ASP A 67 32.21 -7.07 -6.46
C ASP A 67 31.16 -8.23 -6.44
N GLY A 68 29.91 -8.02 -6.87
CA GLY A 68 29.04 -9.04 -7.43
C GLY A 68 28.16 -9.82 -6.46
N LEU A 69 26.86 -9.51 -6.41
CA LEU A 69 25.89 -10.59 -6.27
C LEU A 69 25.85 -11.38 -7.57
N ILE A 70 25.82 -12.71 -7.48
CA ILE A 70 25.95 -13.60 -8.64
C ILE A 70 24.75 -14.52 -8.73
N ASP A 71 24.08 -14.49 -9.87
CA ASP A 71 23.07 -15.48 -10.25
C ASP A 71 23.61 -16.38 -11.38
N ILE A 72 23.45 -17.69 -11.21
CA ILE A 72 23.79 -18.69 -12.23
C ILE A 72 22.49 -19.16 -12.87
N VAL A 73 22.40 -19.01 -14.19
CA VAL A 73 21.17 -19.23 -14.94
C VAL A 73 21.38 -20.36 -15.95
N ASP A 74 20.38 -21.24 -16.04
CA ASP A 74 20.35 -22.37 -16.97
C ASP A 74 20.45 -21.90 -18.43
N PRO A 75 21.21 -22.59 -19.30
CA PRO A 75 21.41 -22.17 -20.70
C PRO A 75 20.13 -22.12 -21.54
N ALA A 76 19.04 -22.80 -21.13
CA ALA A 76 17.75 -22.73 -21.80
C ALA A 76 16.99 -21.42 -21.54
N ILE A 77 17.46 -20.58 -20.61
CA ILE A 77 16.82 -19.33 -20.20
C ILE A 77 17.48 -18.15 -20.91
N THR A 78 16.64 -17.28 -21.47
CA THR A 78 17.02 -16.01 -22.08
C THR A 78 16.26 -14.81 -21.53
N LYS A 79 15.53 -15.03 -20.43
CA LYS A 79 14.84 -13.99 -19.65
C LYS A 79 14.94 -14.29 -18.16
N TYR A 80 15.37 -13.33 -17.36
CA TYR A 80 15.60 -13.52 -15.92
C TYR A 80 15.11 -12.31 -15.13
N SER A 81 14.65 -12.52 -13.89
CA SER A 81 14.25 -11.43 -12.99
C SER A 81 15.17 -11.40 -11.78
N ILE A 82 15.87 -10.29 -11.59
CA ILE A 82 16.65 -10.03 -10.38
C ILE A 82 15.72 -9.35 -9.39
N GLU A 83 15.48 -9.98 -8.25
CA GLU A 83 14.51 -9.53 -7.24
C GLU A 83 15.19 -8.93 -6.00
N LYS A 84 14.42 -8.23 -5.17
CA LYS A 84 14.85 -7.67 -3.86
C LYS A 84 15.99 -6.66 -3.98
N LEU A 85 15.98 -5.88 -5.05
CA LEU A 85 16.92 -4.79 -5.28
C LEU A 85 16.54 -3.57 -4.46
N LYS A 86 17.54 -2.73 -4.16
CA LYS A 86 17.36 -1.53 -3.36
C LYS A 86 16.84 -0.40 -4.25
N PRO A 87 15.69 0.22 -3.92
CA PRO A 87 15.20 1.36 -4.66
C PRO A 87 16.19 2.52 -4.68
N GLY A 88 16.20 3.29 -5.77
CA GLY A 88 17.02 4.48 -5.88
C GLY A 88 18.53 4.24 -5.97
N THR A 89 18.92 3.02 -6.28
CA THR A 89 20.32 2.58 -6.33
C THR A 89 20.67 2.28 -7.79
N ASP A 90 21.86 2.72 -8.20
CA ASP A 90 22.42 2.39 -9.51
C ASP A 90 23.01 0.98 -9.45
N TYR A 91 22.62 0.16 -10.42
CA TYR A 91 23.11 -1.18 -10.63
C TYR A 91 23.86 -1.29 -11.95
N GLU A 92 25.10 -1.74 -11.86
CA GLU A 92 25.84 -2.27 -13.01
C GLU A 92 25.57 -3.77 -13.08
N ILE A 93 25.22 -4.27 -14.27
CA ILE A 93 24.90 -5.67 -14.53
C ILE A 93 25.78 -6.19 -15.64
N ASP A 94 26.59 -7.20 -15.32
CA ASP A 94 27.37 -7.96 -16.28
C ASP A 94 26.72 -9.30 -16.54
N LEU A 95 26.49 -9.61 -17.81
CA LEU A 95 26.01 -10.90 -18.27
C LEU A 95 27.03 -11.55 -19.21
N TYR A 96 27.46 -12.77 -18.89
CA TYR A 96 28.33 -13.57 -19.76
C TYR A 96 28.00 -15.06 -19.65
N TRP A 97 28.35 -15.84 -20.67
CA TRP A 97 28.26 -17.30 -20.59
C TRP A 97 29.59 -17.90 -20.12
N VAL A 98 29.53 -19.08 -19.50
CA VAL A 98 30.72 -19.85 -19.07
C VAL A 98 30.55 -21.32 -19.47
N ASN A 99 31.49 -21.85 -20.26
CA ASN A 99 31.45 -23.25 -20.70
C ASN A 99 32.35 -24.17 -19.88
N ASN A 100 33.48 -23.65 -19.37
CA ASN A 100 34.36 -24.37 -18.45
C ASN A 100 35.15 -23.35 -17.58
N ALA A 101 36.04 -23.83 -16.70
CA ALA A 101 36.71 -22.99 -15.70
C ALA A 101 37.51 -21.80 -16.30
N ASN A 102 37.97 -21.92 -17.54
CA ASN A 102 38.83 -20.92 -18.18
C ASN A 102 38.20 -20.32 -19.46
N VAL A 103 36.99 -20.72 -19.85
CA VAL A 103 36.35 -20.29 -21.10
C VAL A 103 35.01 -19.64 -20.81
N ARG A 104 34.95 -18.33 -21.07
CA ARG A 104 33.78 -17.46 -20.94
C ARG A 104 33.75 -16.42 -22.06
N SER A 105 32.58 -15.84 -22.33
CA SER A 105 32.50 -14.66 -23.19
C SER A 105 33.02 -13.41 -22.49
N LEU A 106 33.22 -12.36 -23.29
CA LEU A 106 33.18 -10.99 -22.77
C LEU A 106 31.82 -10.73 -22.10
N ALA A 107 31.81 -9.85 -21.10
CA ALA A 107 30.58 -9.41 -20.47
C ALA A 107 29.82 -8.46 -21.40
N SER A 108 28.51 -8.68 -21.49
CA SER A 108 27.56 -7.68 -21.96
C SER A 108 27.08 -6.90 -20.73
N THR A 109 27.39 -5.61 -20.69
CA THR A 109 27.20 -4.76 -19.50
C THR A 109 26.09 -3.75 -19.73
N VAL A 110 25.19 -3.62 -18.75
CA VAL A 110 24.17 -2.55 -18.71
C VAL A 110 24.18 -1.87 -17.35
N ASN A 111 23.95 -0.56 -17.36
CA ASN A 111 23.78 0.24 -16.16
C ASN A 111 22.32 0.66 -16.05
N VAL A 112 21.69 0.36 -14.93
CA VAL A 112 20.29 0.70 -14.69
C VAL A 112 20.13 1.28 -13.30
N THR A 113 19.31 2.31 -13.18
CA THR A 113 18.93 2.88 -11.89
C THR A 113 17.59 2.30 -11.49
N ILE A 114 17.51 1.61 -10.36
CA ILE A 114 16.20 1.26 -9.79
C ILE A 114 15.51 2.58 -9.44
N PRO A 115 14.27 2.83 -9.89
CA PRO A 115 13.57 4.04 -9.51
C PRO A 115 13.58 4.16 -7.98
N GLN A 116 13.71 5.39 -7.49
CA GLN A 116 13.44 5.62 -6.08
C GLN A 116 12.03 5.08 -5.83
N LYS A 117 11.92 4.18 -4.85
CA LYS A 117 10.63 3.89 -4.23
C LYS A 117 10.14 5.25 -3.81
N GLU A 118 9.08 5.73 -4.46
CA GLU A 118 8.34 6.87 -3.96
C GLU A 118 7.76 6.42 -2.62
N GLY A 119 8.62 6.42 -1.59
CA GLY A 119 8.16 6.61 -0.23
C GLY A 119 7.37 7.89 -0.32
N VAL A 120 6.07 7.81 -0.05
CA VAL A 120 5.27 9.01 0.13
C VAL A 120 6.07 9.84 1.13
N ILE A 121 6.67 10.94 0.68
CA ILE A 121 7.45 11.80 1.58
C ILE A 121 6.52 12.05 2.76
N GLU A 122 6.92 11.58 3.94
CA GLU A 122 6.05 11.65 5.10
C GLU A 122 5.91 13.11 5.50
N HIS A 123 4.88 13.74 4.99
CA HIS A 123 4.47 15.06 5.42
C HIS A 123 3.59 14.85 6.65
N ILE A 124 4.19 15.00 7.83
CA ILE A 124 3.48 14.88 9.10
C ILE A 124 3.00 16.26 9.52
N TYR A 125 1.69 16.43 9.68
CA TYR A 125 1.13 17.62 10.30
C TYR A 125 1.21 17.49 11.82
N VAL A 126 1.96 18.39 12.46
CA VAL A 126 2.11 18.41 13.93
C VAL A 126 1.01 19.24 14.55
N GLY A 127 0.21 18.61 15.41
CA GLY A 127 -0.91 19.24 16.11
C GLY A 127 -2.27 18.97 15.47
N ASP A 128 -3.24 19.82 15.80
CA ASP A 128 -4.61 19.69 15.31
C ASP A 128 -4.77 20.35 13.93
N LEU A 129 -5.26 19.57 12.96
CA LEU A 129 -5.60 20.02 11.63
C LEU A 129 -7.13 20.20 11.54
N LEU A 130 -7.56 21.46 11.54
CA LEU A 130 -8.99 21.84 11.51
C LEU A 130 -9.32 22.45 10.15
N LEU A 131 -10.18 21.78 9.40
CA LEU A 131 -10.56 22.13 8.02
C LEU A 131 -12.06 22.45 7.97
N PRO A 132 -12.48 23.66 8.39
CA PRO A 132 -13.90 24.00 8.53
C PRO A 132 -14.65 24.22 7.21
N ASN A 133 -13.93 24.46 6.10
CA ASN A 133 -14.47 24.82 4.80
C ASN A 133 -13.48 24.47 3.67
N GLN A 134 -13.93 24.55 2.42
CA GLN A 134 -13.12 24.22 1.24
C GLN A 134 -11.85 25.08 1.16
N LYS A 135 -11.97 26.39 1.45
CA LYS A 135 -10.82 27.31 1.45
C LYS A 135 -9.70 26.86 2.41
N ALA A 136 -10.04 26.28 3.57
CA ALA A 136 -9.04 25.76 4.50
C ALA A 136 -8.29 24.55 3.93
N ILE A 137 -8.97 23.70 3.14
CA ILE A 137 -8.36 22.55 2.44
C ILE A 137 -7.47 23.05 1.30
N ASP A 138 -7.96 24.00 0.50
CA ASP A 138 -7.23 24.56 -0.64
C ASP A 138 -5.94 25.28 -0.21
N ASN A 139 -5.90 25.80 1.02
CA ASN A 139 -4.73 26.45 1.60
C ASN A 139 -3.69 25.47 2.16
N LEU A 140 -3.93 24.16 2.13
CA LEU A 140 -2.93 23.18 2.55
C LEU A 140 -1.75 23.21 1.58
N GLN A 141 -0.56 23.40 2.13
CA GLN A 141 0.66 23.51 1.33
C GLN A 141 1.21 22.16 0.87
N LEU A 142 0.84 21.09 1.57
CA LEU A 142 1.36 19.74 1.39
C LEU A 142 0.23 18.72 1.45
N LYS A 143 0.44 17.58 0.79
CA LYS A 143 -0.39 16.38 0.97
C LYS A 143 0.16 15.58 2.14
N TYR A 144 -0.43 15.77 3.31
CA TYR A 144 0.01 15.12 4.55
C TYR A 144 -0.27 13.61 4.52
N THR A 145 0.61 12.84 5.16
CA THR A 145 0.50 11.38 5.33
C THR A 145 0.01 10.99 6.72
N SER A 146 0.15 11.90 7.70
CA SER A 146 -0.32 11.72 9.07
C SER A 146 -0.60 13.08 9.74
N VAL A 147 -1.53 13.07 10.69
CA VAL A 147 -1.81 14.19 11.59
C VAL A 147 -1.56 13.71 13.02
N THR A 148 -0.64 14.33 13.75
CA THR A 148 -0.32 13.86 15.13
C THR A 148 -1.44 14.16 16.12
N GLY A 149 -2.21 15.22 15.87
CA GLY A 149 -3.35 15.65 16.69
C GLY A 149 -4.69 15.21 16.11
N LYS A 150 -5.69 16.07 16.26
CA LYS A 150 -7.04 15.88 15.73
C LYS A 150 -7.07 16.25 14.25
N LEU A 151 -7.76 15.46 13.43
CA LEU A 151 -8.18 15.87 12.10
C LEU A 151 -9.68 16.14 12.11
N ARG A 152 -10.09 17.38 11.82
CA ARG A 152 -11.50 17.75 11.62
C ARG A 152 -11.73 18.21 10.19
N ILE A 153 -12.73 17.64 9.53
CA ILE A 153 -13.22 17.99 8.20
C ILE A 153 -14.68 18.42 8.34
N GLY A 154 -14.92 19.70 8.09
CA GLY A 154 -16.19 20.36 8.33
C GLY A 154 -16.21 21.22 9.60
N ASN A 155 -17.29 21.95 9.78
CA ASN A 155 -17.39 23.00 10.80
C ASN A 155 -18.19 22.60 12.05
N GLY A 156 -18.75 21.40 12.09
CA GLY A 156 -19.46 20.85 13.24
C GLY A 156 -20.79 21.52 13.60
N THR A 157 -21.31 22.45 12.77
CA THR A 157 -22.56 23.17 13.05
C THR A 157 -23.43 23.37 11.81
N SER A 158 -22.87 23.94 10.76
CA SER A 158 -23.60 24.61 9.69
C SER A 158 -22.99 24.22 8.35
N GLY A 159 -23.37 23.03 7.84
CA GLY A 159 -23.12 22.55 6.47
C GLY A 159 -21.96 23.22 5.75
N SER A 160 -20.76 22.63 5.82
CA SER A 160 -19.58 23.14 5.12
C SER A 160 -19.79 23.12 3.60
N ASP A 161 -19.05 23.98 2.92
CA ASP A 161 -18.94 24.07 1.46
C ASP A 161 -17.92 23.07 0.88
N ILE A 162 -17.44 22.11 1.68
CA ILE A 162 -16.41 21.17 1.27
C ILE A 162 -16.96 20.21 0.20
N THR A 163 -16.30 20.21 -0.96
CA THR A 163 -16.58 19.32 -2.10
C THR A 163 -15.36 18.55 -2.56
N ASP A 164 -14.16 19.10 -2.38
CA ASP A 164 -12.88 18.49 -2.76
C ASP A 164 -11.99 18.30 -1.53
N VAL A 165 -11.70 17.03 -1.24
CA VAL A 165 -10.88 16.55 -0.11
C VAL A 165 -9.66 15.77 -0.60
N SER A 166 -9.33 15.88 -1.90
CA SER A 166 -8.24 15.14 -2.54
C SER A 166 -6.85 15.42 -1.94
N MET A 167 -6.68 16.59 -1.31
CA MET A 167 -5.47 16.94 -0.55
C MET A 167 -5.21 16.04 0.66
N LEU A 168 -6.24 15.34 1.16
CA LEU A 168 -6.16 14.44 2.31
C LEU A 168 -5.99 12.97 1.92
N ALA A 169 -5.93 12.66 0.61
CA ALA A 169 -5.95 11.29 0.09
C ALA A 169 -4.78 10.39 0.55
N ASN A 170 -3.71 11.00 1.07
CA ASN A 170 -2.50 10.31 1.50
C ASN A 170 -2.47 10.03 3.02
N ILE A 171 -3.47 10.52 3.77
CA ILE A 171 -3.52 10.29 5.21
C ILE A 171 -3.67 8.80 5.51
N THR A 172 -2.73 8.29 6.30
CA THR A 172 -2.69 6.90 6.78
C THR A 172 -3.00 6.77 8.27
N GLU A 173 -2.79 7.84 9.05
CA GLU A 173 -2.98 7.85 10.49
C GLU A 173 -3.45 9.22 11.01
N VAL A 174 -4.32 9.19 12.02
CA VAL A 174 -4.70 10.35 12.83
C VAL A 174 -4.38 10.02 14.29
N GLY A 175 -3.48 10.78 14.91
CA GLY A 175 -2.95 10.47 16.24
C GLY A 175 -3.96 10.61 17.38
N THR A 176 -4.99 11.46 17.21
CA THR A 176 -6.10 11.56 18.17
C THR A 176 -7.44 11.32 17.48
N ASN A 177 -8.34 12.29 17.49
CA ASN A 177 -9.69 12.12 16.95
C ASN A 177 -9.77 12.46 15.47
N LEU A 178 -10.59 11.70 14.74
CA LEU A 178 -11.06 12.07 13.42
C LEU A 178 -12.51 12.55 13.52
N GLU A 179 -12.81 13.71 12.97
CA GLU A 179 -14.15 14.29 12.91
C GLU A 179 -14.48 14.63 11.46
N VAL A 180 -15.46 13.93 10.87
CA VAL A 180 -16.07 14.29 9.57
C VAL A 180 -17.48 14.75 9.88
N ASP A 181 -17.62 16.06 10.06
CA ASP A 181 -18.78 16.65 10.73
C ASP A 181 -19.37 17.85 10.00
N GLY A 182 -20.63 17.71 9.60
CA GLY A 182 -21.41 18.82 9.07
C GLY A 182 -21.04 19.17 7.64
N ASN A 183 -20.72 18.19 6.77
CA ASN A 183 -20.40 18.45 5.37
C ASN A 183 -21.64 18.20 4.49
N SER A 184 -22.30 19.28 4.04
CA SER A 184 -23.57 19.19 3.31
C SER A 184 -23.45 18.60 1.91
N LEU A 185 -22.27 18.67 1.30
CA LEU A 185 -22.03 18.29 -0.09
C LEU A 185 -21.15 17.04 -0.25
N LEU A 186 -20.56 16.54 0.85
CA LEU A 186 -19.65 15.40 0.81
C LEU A 186 -20.42 14.09 0.58
N GLY A 187 -20.22 13.48 -0.60
CA GLY A 187 -20.95 12.28 -1.03
C GLY A 187 -20.33 10.95 -0.60
N ASN A 188 -19.01 10.90 -0.38
CA ASN A 188 -18.29 9.69 0.02
C ASN A 188 -17.03 10.00 0.84
N LEU A 189 -16.39 8.96 1.37
CA LEU A 189 -15.12 9.03 2.11
C LEU A 189 -13.91 8.46 1.35
N ASP A 190 -13.90 8.43 0.02
CA ASP A 190 -12.85 7.75 -0.76
C ASP A 190 -11.44 8.37 -0.56
N PHE A 191 -11.37 9.62 -0.11
CA PHE A 191 -10.13 10.27 0.32
C PHE A 191 -9.50 9.60 1.57
N LEU A 192 -10.23 8.78 2.32
CA LEU A 192 -9.71 8.01 3.45
C LEU A 192 -9.23 6.61 3.05
N LYS A 193 -9.14 6.27 1.75
CA LYS A 193 -8.73 4.94 1.26
C LYS A 193 -7.41 4.41 1.81
N ASN A 194 -6.52 5.28 2.29
CA ASN A 194 -5.22 4.91 2.85
C ASN A 194 -5.20 4.93 4.38
N LEU A 195 -6.26 5.42 5.03
CA LEU A 195 -6.36 5.53 6.47
C LEU A 195 -6.38 4.13 7.10
N LYS A 196 -5.48 3.90 8.04
CA LYS A 196 -5.33 2.63 8.77
C LYS A 196 -5.69 2.75 10.24
N LYS A 197 -5.40 3.90 10.85
CA LYS A 197 -5.48 4.07 12.31
C LYS A 197 -6.01 5.43 12.75
N ILE A 198 -6.80 5.42 13.82
CA ILE A 198 -7.27 6.59 14.55
C ILE A 198 -6.95 6.38 16.04
N GLY A 199 -6.07 7.22 16.60
CA GLY A 199 -5.59 7.10 17.98
C GLY A 199 -6.60 7.53 19.06
N GLY A 200 -7.76 8.04 18.66
CA GLY A 200 -8.83 8.53 19.53
C GLY A 200 -10.21 8.02 19.11
N ASN A 201 -11.18 8.93 19.04
CA ASN A 201 -12.54 8.64 18.57
C ASN A 201 -12.66 8.97 17.08
N PHE A 202 -13.57 8.27 16.41
CA PHE A 202 -14.03 8.65 15.09
C PHE A 202 -15.48 9.12 15.17
N TRP A 203 -15.71 10.39 14.82
CA TRP A 203 -17.05 10.96 14.64
C TRP A 203 -17.33 11.18 13.16
N LEU A 204 -18.30 10.44 12.62
CA LEU A 204 -18.86 10.64 11.31
C LEU A 204 -20.30 11.10 11.45
N ARG A 205 -20.54 12.41 11.34
CA ARG A 205 -21.86 12.95 11.65
C ARG A 205 -22.31 14.13 10.81
N ASN A 206 -23.62 14.30 10.69
CA ASN A 206 -24.24 15.44 10.02
C ASN A 206 -23.79 15.61 8.54
N ASN A 207 -23.59 14.52 7.80
CA ASN A 207 -23.23 14.57 6.37
C ASN A 207 -24.42 14.10 5.53
N PRO A 208 -25.39 14.98 5.20
CA PRO A 208 -26.68 14.58 4.62
C PRO A 208 -26.59 13.97 3.23
N MET A 209 -25.56 14.28 2.44
CA MET A 209 -25.35 13.72 1.10
C MET A 209 -24.43 12.49 1.09
N LEU A 210 -23.90 12.07 2.24
CA LEU A 210 -22.98 10.93 2.33
C LEU A 210 -23.72 9.62 2.07
N THR A 211 -23.39 8.96 0.96
CA THR A 211 -24.00 7.68 0.54
C THR A 211 -23.06 6.49 0.70
N SER A 212 -21.75 6.72 0.80
CA SER A 212 -20.77 5.65 0.89
C SER A 212 -19.63 5.98 1.87
N ILE A 213 -19.22 4.96 2.64
CA ILE A 213 -18.02 5.00 3.49
C ILE A 213 -16.98 3.96 3.06
N THR A 214 -17.05 3.43 1.83
CA THR A 214 -16.15 2.38 1.31
C THR A 214 -14.67 2.77 1.31
N GLY A 215 -14.37 4.07 1.31
CA GLY A 215 -13.03 4.58 1.52
C GLY A 215 -12.41 4.15 2.85
N LEU A 216 -13.18 3.66 3.83
CA LEU A 216 -12.65 3.19 5.10
C LEU A 216 -12.12 1.75 5.09
N LYS A 217 -12.15 1.03 3.96
CA LYS A 217 -11.82 -0.41 3.88
C LYS A 217 -10.48 -0.85 4.50
N ASN A 218 -9.52 0.08 4.63
CA ASN A 218 -8.19 -0.18 5.18
C ASN A 218 -8.05 0.24 6.66
N LEU A 219 -9.08 0.87 7.24
CA LEU A 219 -9.12 1.28 8.64
C LEU A 219 -9.27 0.05 9.53
N SER A 220 -8.23 -0.28 10.28
CA SER A 220 -8.21 -1.46 11.15
C SER A 220 -8.32 -1.13 12.63
N GLU A 221 -8.01 0.11 13.02
CA GLU A 221 -7.94 0.52 14.43
C GLU A 221 -8.59 1.89 14.67
N ILE A 222 -9.53 1.91 15.61
CA ILE A 222 -10.03 3.11 16.30
C ILE A 222 -9.79 2.89 17.79
N LYS A 223 -8.83 3.59 18.39
CA LYS A 223 -8.38 3.30 19.77
C LYS A 223 -9.48 3.39 20.83
N THR A 224 -10.49 4.21 20.57
CA THR A 224 -11.60 4.46 21.51
C THR A 224 -12.93 4.12 20.87
N ASN A 225 -13.67 5.10 20.35
CA ASN A 225 -15.08 4.91 20.02
C ASN A 225 -15.38 5.35 18.59
N LEU A 226 -16.28 4.63 17.94
CA LEU A 226 -16.86 4.94 16.65
C LEU A 226 -18.27 5.50 16.85
N TYR A 227 -18.54 6.65 16.25
CA TYR A 227 -19.85 7.31 16.24
C TYR A 227 -20.28 7.60 14.81
N ILE A 228 -21.39 7.02 14.35
CA ILE A 228 -21.98 7.28 13.04
C ILE A 228 -23.42 7.74 13.22
N MET A 229 -23.71 9.02 13.01
CA MET A 229 -25.03 9.60 13.32
C MET A 229 -25.38 10.78 12.41
N GLY A 230 -26.65 11.00 12.11
CA GLY A 230 -27.05 12.14 11.27
C GLY A 230 -26.52 12.06 9.84
N ASN A 231 -26.37 10.87 9.28
CA ASN A 231 -26.04 10.63 7.86
C ASN A 231 -27.26 10.01 7.15
N PRO A 232 -28.34 10.77 6.91
CA PRO A 232 -29.64 10.25 6.45
C PRO A 232 -29.61 9.58 5.06
N SER A 233 -28.57 9.81 4.25
CA SER A 233 -28.44 9.17 2.93
C SER A 233 -27.62 7.88 2.94
N LEU A 234 -26.98 7.54 4.06
CA LEU A 234 -26.17 6.34 4.19
C LEU A 234 -27.08 5.11 4.33
N THR A 235 -26.88 4.09 3.50
CA THR A 235 -27.73 2.89 3.46
C THR A 235 -27.06 1.64 4.05
N ASN A 236 -25.73 1.62 4.07
CA ASN A 236 -24.93 0.52 4.58
C ASN A 236 -23.64 1.03 5.24
N LEU A 237 -22.92 0.14 5.93
CA LEU A 237 -21.62 0.42 6.56
C LEU A 237 -20.44 -0.21 5.82
N ASN A 238 -20.58 -0.51 4.52
CA ASN A 238 -19.52 -1.15 3.74
C ASN A 238 -18.27 -0.27 3.71
N GLY A 239 -17.12 -0.87 3.98
CA GLY A 239 -15.87 -0.19 4.30
C GLY A 239 -15.40 -0.38 5.74
N LEU A 240 -16.24 -0.89 6.65
CA LEU A 240 -15.86 -1.17 8.04
C LEU A 240 -15.47 -2.63 8.32
N GLU A 241 -15.46 -3.49 7.31
CA GLU A 241 -15.18 -4.93 7.46
C GLU A 241 -13.76 -5.21 7.97
N GLY A 242 -12.82 -4.29 7.70
CA GLY A 242 -11.44 -4.37 8.15
C GLY A 242 -11.19 -3.91 9.59
N LEU A 243 -12.20 -3.32 10.26
CA LEU A 243 -12.05 -2.82 11.62
C LEU A 243 -11.89 -3.99 12.59
N THR A 244 -10.79 -4.00 13.35
CA THR A 244 -10.45 -5.10 14.28
C THR A 244 -10.24 -4.63 15.72
N ALA A 245 -10.12 -3.32 15.94
CA ALA A 245 -9.95 -2.74 17.27
C ALA A 245 -10.82 -1.48 17.44
N VAL A 246 -11.77 -1.54 18.37
CA VAL A 246 -12.58 -0.42 18.85
C VAL A 246 -13.19 -0.79 20.21
N LYS A 247 -13.41 0.18 21.10
CA LYS A 247 -14.01 -0.06 22.43
C LYS A 247 -15.52 0.08 22.44
N LEU A 248 -16.05 1.04 21.67
CA LEU A 248 -17.48 1.31 21.60
C LEU A 248 -17.88 1.67 20.18
N ILE A 249 -18.98 1.11 19.72
CA ILE A 249 -19.65 1.43 18.45
C ILE A 249 -21.02 2.01 18.78
N ASN A 250 -21.28 3.22 18.30
CA ASN A 250 -22.57 3.87 18.40
C ASN A 250 -23.07 4.27 17.00
N ILE A 251 -24.19 3.69 16.59
CA ILE A 251 -24.81 3.94 15.29
C ILE A 251 -26.17 4.59 15.52
N GLY A 252 -26.30 5.84 15.09
CA GLY A 252 -27.51 6.65 15.15
C GLY A 252 -27.62 7.50 16.43
N ILE A 253 -28.79 7.52 17.06
CA ILE A 253 -29.10 8.41 18.19
C ILE A 253 -28.46 7.86 19.45
N ARG A 254 -27.68 8.69 20.15
CA ARG A 254 -27.15 8.34 21.47
C ARG A 254 -28.23 8.54 22.54
N SER A 255 -28.44 7.51 23.35
CA SER A 255 -29.37 7.58 24.48
C SER A 255 -29.11 8.82 25.36
N GLY A 256 -30.17 9.57 25.68
CA GLY A 256 -30.12 10.76 26.50
C GLY A 256 -29.80 12.08 25.78
N ASN A 257 -29.51 12.06 24.47
CA ASN A 257 -29.17 13.27 23.72
C ASN A 257 -30.22 13.63 22.64
N LYS A 258 -31.10 14.59 22.95
CA LYS A 258 -32.19 15.01 22.06
C LYS A 258 -31.76 15.74 20.79
N SER A 259 -30.51 16.18 20.69
CA SER A 259 -29.99 16.83 19.49
C SER A 259 -29.42 15.86 18.46
N ASP A 260 -29.22 14.60 18.82
CA ASP A 260 -28.62 13.62 17.92
C ASP A 260 -29.64 13.20 16.87
N LYS A 261 -29.18 13.10 15.61
CA LYS A 261 -29.98 12.67 14.47
C LYS A 261 -29.65 11.23 14.11
N GLY A 262 -30.67 10.51 13.68
CA GLY A 262 -30.55 9.14 13.18
C GLY A 262 -29.85 9.02 11.82
N ASN A 263 -29.61 7.78 11.38
CA ASN A 263 -29.26 7.48 9.99
C ASN A 263 -30.50 6.87 9.30
N GLU A 264 -31.40 7.74 8.85
CA GLU A 264 -32.79 7.40 8.46
C GLU A 264 -32.94 6.37 7.32
N LYS A 265 -31.89 6.13 6.52
CA LYS A 265 -31.88 5.12 5.45
C LYS A 265 -30.95 3.94 5.71
N LEU A 266 -30.28 3.90 6.86
CA LEU A 266 -29.28 2.88 7.15
C LEU A 266 -29.97 1.55 7.50
N THR A 267 -29.91 0.60 6.59
CA THR A 267 -30.55 -0.72 6.69
C THR A 267 -29.55 -1.87 6.83
N ASP A 268 -28.32 -1.69 6.36
CA ASP A 268 -27.31 -2.76 6.34
C ASP A 268 -26.11 -2.43 7.25
N LEU A 269 -25.99 -3.20 8.33
CA LEU A 269 -24.90 -3.08 9.30
C LEU A 269 -24.00 -4.34 9.30
N SER A 270 -24.13 -5.21 8.29
CA SER A 270 -23.42 -6.49 8.21
C SER A 270 -21.88 -6.34 8.23
N ALA A 271 -21.37 -5.20 7.75
CA ALA A 271 -19.95 -4.87 7.81
C ALA A 271 -19.37 -4.83 9.25
N LEU A 272 -20.21 -4.71 10.28
CA LEU A 272 -19.78 -4.77 11.69
C LEU A 272 -19.60 -6.19 12.23
N LYS A 273 -20.04 -7.21 11.49
CA LYS A 273 -19.97 -8.61 11.94
C LYS A 273 -18.57 -9.03 12.41
N PRO A 274 -17.46 -8.74 11.67
CA PRO A 274 -16.13 -9.14 12.10
C PRO A 274 -15.74 -8.58 13.48
N ILE A 275 -15.93 -7.27 13.69
CA ILE A 275 -15.57 -6.62 14.95
C ILE A 275 -16.47 -7.06 16.11
N LEU A 276 -17.76 -7.33 15.86
CA LEU A 276 -18.70 -7.78 16.90
C LEU A 276 -18.48 -9.24 17.33
N THR A 277 -17.69 -10.04 16.61
CA THR A 277 -17.27 -11.36 17.11
C THR A 277 -16.31 -11.28 18.30
N SER A 278 -15.68 -10.12 18.53
CA SER A 278 -14.71 -9.90 19.62
C SER A 278 -15.33 -9.50 20.98
N LEU A 279 -16.65 -9.66 21.13
CA LEU A 279 -17.35 -9.42 22.39
C LEU A 279 -16.80 -10.29 23.55
N PRO A 280 -16.83 -9.79 24.82
CA PRO A 280 -17.51 -8.57 25.29
C PRO A 280 -16.63 -7.30 25.22
N THR A 281 -15.49 -7.32 24.53
CA THR A 281 -14.55 -6.19 24.55
C THR A 281 -15.05 -4.92 23.86
N VAL A 282 -16.12 -5.04 23.07
CA VAL A 282 -16.76 -3.96 22.30
C VAL A 282 -18.14 -3.65 22.88
N SER A 283 -18.39 -2.41 23.30
CA SER A 283 -19.76 -1.95 23.62
C SER A 283 -20.49 -1.55 22.33
N TYR A 284 -21.73 -2.00 22.13
CA TYR A 284 -22.51 -1.70 20.93
C TYR A 284 -23.84 -1.03 21.29
N HIS A 285 -24.14 0.10 20.64
CA HIS A 285 -25.40 0.82 20.72
C HIS A 285 -25.88 1.16 19.31
N CYS A 286 -27.14 0.85 19.01
CA CYS A 286 -27.74 1.11 17.71
C CYS A 286 -29.21 1.53 17.88
N GLU A 287 -29.51 2.77 17.50
CA GLU A 287 -30.84 3.36 17.67
C GLU A 287 -31.05 4.49 16.66
N GLY A 288 -32.28 4.73 16.21
CA GLY A 288 -32.60 5.83 15.31
C GLY A 288 -32.11 5.62 13.86
N ASN A 289 -31.87 4.39 13.45
CA ASN A 289 -31.60 4.03 12.05
C ASN A 289 -32.84 3.42 11.39
N ALA A 290 -32.83 3.24 10.07
CA ALA A 290 -33.89 2.49 9.38
C ALA A 290 -33.99 1.05 9.89
N TYR A 291 -32.85 0.44 10.19
CA TYR A 291 -32.74 -0.85 10.85
C TYR A 291 -31.84 -0.75 12.10
N ASN A 292 -32.33 -1.24 13.25
CA ASN A 292 -31.63 -1.16 14.54
C ASN A 292 -31.38 -2.58 15.08
N PRO A 293 -30.48 -3.35 14.46
CA PRO A 293 -30.21 -4.72 14.87
C PRO A 293 -29.55 -4.78 16.25
N SER A 294 -29.89 -5.80 17.03
CA SER A 294 -29.06 -6.25 18.14
C SER A 294 -27.77 -6.90 17.62
N VAL A 295 -26.81 -7.17 18.50
CA VAL A 295 -25.60 -7.90 18.09
C VAL A 295 -25.95 -9.31 17.57
N ASP A 296 -26.91 -9.99 18.21
CA ASP A 296 -27.37 -11.31 17.77
C ASP A 296 -27.97 -11.28 16.37
N ASP A 297 -28.65 -10.19 16.00
CA ASP A 297 -29.22 -10.05 14.66
C ASP A 297 -28.10 -9.93 13.60
N ILE A 298 -27.04 -9.17 13.88
CA ILE A 298 -25.88 -9.04 12.97
C ILE A 298 -25.10 -10.36 12.86
N LEU A 299 -24.85 -11.05 13.97
CA LEU A 299 -24.06 -12.27 13.97
C LEU A 299 -24.76 -13.42 13.25
N ASN A 300 -26.09 -13.46 13.31
CA ASN A 300 -26.92 -14.52 12.73
C ASN A 300 -27.61 -14.11 11.41
N ASP A 301 -27.21 -12.99 10.81
CA ASP A 301 -27.75 -12.46 9.55
C ASP A 301 -29.29 -12.36 9.54
N ARG A 302 -29.89 -11.97 10.68
CA ARG A 302 -31.34 -11.73 10.78
C ARG A 302 -31.62 -10.38 10.13
N GLY A 303 -32.41 -10.36 9.06
CA GLY A 303 -32.73 -9.15 8.30
C GLY A 303 -33.70 -8.21 9.02
N SER A 304 -34.02 -7.09 8.36
CA SER A 304 -35.05 -6.12 8.80
C SER A 304 -36.46 -6.70 8.84
N ASP A 305 -36.71 -7.81 8.18
CA ASP A 305 -38.04 -8.38 7.95
C ASP A 305 -38.52 -9.31 9.08
N SER A 306 -37.75 -9.44 10.17
CA SER A 306 -38.04 -10.39 11.26
C SER A 306 -38.74 -9.79 12.50
N LYS A 307 -39.44 -8.65 12.39
CA LYS A 307 -40.33 -8.13 13.44
C LYS A 307 -41.62 -7.56 12.87
#